data_AF-A0A7Y5A2H8-F1
#
_entry.id   AF-A0A7Y5A2H8-F1
#
_cell.length_a   1.000
_cell.length_b   1.000
_cell.length_c   1.000
_cell.angle_alpha   90.00
_cell.angle_beta   90.00
_cell.angle_gamma   90.00
#
_symmetry.space_group_name_H-M   'P 1'
#
loop_
_entity.id
_entity.type
_entity.pdbx_description
1 polymer ?
#
loop_
_entity_poly.entity_id
_entity_poly.type
_entity_poly.pdbx_seq_one_letter_code
_entity_poly.pdbx_strand_id
1 'polypeptide(L)'
;MCGTCGCGEEMKITYRKSGENQNSESGHSHHHYHGDHLHSHDHDHEHPHNHSHDAATGNSIIIPLERNILAKNNLLAERNRGYFEGLNIKAINLVSSPGSGKTSMLERTIREKGAELKCYVIEGDQQTMNDANRIEAAGAPAIQINTGTGCHLDATMVYHAVKQLDMAKDSTLFIENVGNLVCPSMFDLGETKRVVIISVTEGDDKPAKYPDMFQTSHLCLINKTDLLPYVDFSIEKVKETALKVNHQLEFIEISAKTGEGMESWYQWLNDLRKM
;
A
#
# COMPACT_ATOMS: atom_id res chain seq x y z
N MET A 1 -5.08 12.75 -23.94
CA MET A 1 -4.71 11.48 -23.28
C MET A 1 -3.30 11.62 -22.76
N CYS A 2 -3.10 11.62 -21.44
CA CYS A 2 -1.77 11.70 -20.84
C CYS A 2 -1.11 10.32 -20.93
N GLY A 3 -0.06 10.19 -21.73
CA GLY A 3 0.66 8.93 -21.98
C GLY A 3 1.56 8.46 -20.84
N THR A 4 1.44 9.05 -19.65
CA THR A 4 2.41 8.84 -18.54
C THR A 4 1.80 8.11 -17.33
N CYS A 5 0.47 8.02 -17.19
CA CYS A 5 -0.15 7.34 -16.03
C CYS A 5 -1.14 6.20 -16.33
N GLY A 6 -1.40 5.83 -17.59
CA GLY A 6 -2.35 4.75 -17.89
C GLY A 6 -3.78 5.00 -17.37
N CYS A 7 -4.16 6.26 -17.12
CA CYS A 7 -5.45 6.64 -16.57
C CYS A 7 -6.54 6.66 -17.67
N GLY A 8 -6.82 5.50 -18.27
CA GLY A 8 -7.79 5.31 -19.35
C GLY A 8 -8.93 4.33 -19.08
N GLU A 9 -8.84 3.55 -17.99
CA GLU A 9 -9.93 2.69 -17.53
C GLU A 9 -10.42 3.19 -16.16
N GLU A 10 -11.73 3.18 -15.93
CA GLU A 10 -12.28 3.47 -14.60
C GLU A 10 -11.65 2.50 -13.60
N MET A 11 -10.78 3.02 -12.72
CA MET A 11 -10.15 2.24 -11.65
C MET A 11 -11.24 1.76 -10.69
N LYS A 12 -11.71 0.53 -10.89
CA LYS A 12 -12.73 -0.10 -10.04
C LYS A 12 -12.08 -0.57 -8.73
N ILE A 13 -11.85 0.37 -7.81
CA ILE A 13 -11.40 0.05 -6.45
C ILE A 13 -12.55 -0.63 -5.72
N THR A 14 -12.30 -1.81 -5.14
CA THR A 14 -13.31 -2.53 -4.37
C THR A 14 -12.87 -2.80 -2.95
N TYR A 15 -13.80 -2.67 -2.01
CA TYR A 15 -13.64 -3.01 -0.60
C TYR A 15 -14.45 -4.27 -0.31
N ARG A 16 -13.84 -5.28 0.30
CA ARG A 16 -14.53 -6.54 0.61
C ARG A 16 -14.17 -7.01 2.01
N LYS A 17 -15.18 -7.39 2.79
CA LYS A 17 -15.00 -8.17 4.01
C LYS A 17 -14.69 -9.61 3.64
N SER A 18 -13.75 -10.22 4.37
CA SER A 18 -13.56 -11.66 4.28
C SER A 18 -14.84 -12.38 4.74
N GLY A 19 -15.25 -13.42 4.03
CA GLY A 19 -16.47 -14.19 4.32
C GLY A 19 -17.77 -13.77 3.61
N GLU A 20 -17.83 -12.63 2.92
CA GLU A 20 -19.01 -12.26 2.09
C GLU A 20 -18.96 -12.96 0.72
N ASN A 21 -19.76 -14.02 0.55
CA ASN A 21 -19.94 -14.69 -0.75
C ASN A 21 -20.72 -13.79 -1.73
N GLN A 22 -20.26 -13.75 -2.98
CA GLN A 22 -20.92 -13.10 -4.09
C GLN A 22 -22.29 -13.72 -4.34
N ASN A 23 -23.37 -13.02 -3.98
CA ASN A 23 -24.70 -13.30 -4.52
C ASN A 23 -25.49 -11.99 -4.59
N SER A 24 -25.35 -11.27 -5.71
CA SER A 24 -26.42 -10.59 -6.45
C SER A 24 -25.86 -9.53 -7.40
N GLU A 25 -25.31 -9.95 -8.54
CA GLU A 25 -25.39 -9.10 -9.74
C GLU A 25 -26.59 -9.60 -10.57
N SER A 26 -27.75 -9.00 -10.30
CA SER A 26 -28.92 -9.06 -11.18
C SER A 26 -28.55 -8.37 -12.49
N GLY A 27 -28.32 -9.17 -13.53
CA GLY A 27 -28.09 -8.68 -14.88
C GLY A 27 -29.29 -7.91 -15.40
N HIS A 28 -29.07 -6.63 -15.73
CA HIS A 28 -29.96 -5.87 -16.59
C HIS A 28 -29.21 -5.52 -17.87
N SER A 29 -29.38 -6.38 -18.87
CA SER A 29 -29.03 -6.11 -20.25
C SER A 29 -30.06 -5.15 -20.85
N HIS A 30 -29.62 -3.94 -21.24
CA HIS A 30 -30.40 -3.07 -22.11
C HIS A 30 -29.73 -3.01 -23.48
N HIS A 31 -30.31 -3.78 -24.40
CA HIS A 31 -30.16 -3.65 -25.84
C HIS A 31 -30.81 -2.35 -26.29
N HIS A 32 -30.08 -1.51 -27.02
CA HIS A 32 -30.69 -0.60 -28.00
C HIS A 32 -29.90 -0.63 -29.31
N TYR A 33 -30.61 -1.05 -30.35
CA TYR A 33 -30.24 -1.04 -31.75
C TYR A 33 -31.06 0.08 -32.41
N HIS A 34 -30.45 0.90 -33.26
CA HIS A 34 -30.99 1.74 -34.34
C HIS A 34 -29.85 2.74 -34.68
N GLY A 35 -29.45 3.02 -35.91
CA GLY A 35 -29.90 2.69 -37.26
C GLY A 35 -29.03 3.52 -38.21
N ASP A 36 -28.75 2.98 -39.39
CA ASP A 36 -27.90 3.56 -40.43
C ASP A 36 -28.28 4.99 -40.84
N HIS A 37 -27.28 5.86 -41.00
CA HIS A 37 -27.34 6.94 -41.99
C HIS A 37 -25.94 7.25 -42.56
N LEU A 38 -25.77 6.87 -43.83
CA LEU A 38 -24.71 7.29 -44.74
C LEU A 38 -24.96 8.73 -45.20
N HIS A 39 -23.97 9.62 -45.07
CA HIS A 39 -23.83 10.77 -45.94
C HIS A 39 -22.36 10.99 -46.31
N SER A 40 -22.08 10.86 -47.60
CA SER A 40 -20.86 11.29 -48.28
C SER A 40 -20.98 12.76 -48.68
N HIS A 41 -20.00 13.58 -48.32
CA HIS A 41 -19.70 14.81 -49.06
C HIS A 41 -18.18 15.06 -49.04
N ASP A 42 -17.57 14.92 -50.21
CA ASP A 42 -16.31 15.54 -50.60
C ASP A 42 -16.48 17.06 -50.63
N HIS A 43 -15.59 17.80 -49.98
CA HIS A 43 -15.21 19.15 -50.41
C HIS A 43 -13.75 19.42 -50.03
N ASP A 44 -12.91 19.44 -51.06
CA ASP A 44 -11.57 20.03 -51.06
C ASP A 44 -11.66 21.54 -50.80
N HIS A 45 -11.00 22.02 -49.74
CA HIS A 45 -10.57 23.40 -49.64
C HIS A 45 -9.22 23.49 -48.94
N GLU A 46 -8.17 23.72 -49.74
CA GLU A 46 -6.84 24.11 -49.26
C GLU A 46 -6.89 25.54 -48.68
N HIS A 47 -6.56 25.67 -47.40
CA HIS A 47 -6.11 26.93 -46.80
C HIS A 47 -4.84 26.69 -45.98
N PRO A 48 -3.79 27.52 -46.12
CA PRO A 48 -2.54 27.31 -45.42
C PRO A 48 -2.68 27.81 -43.98
N HIS A 49 -2.77 26.89 -43.03
CA HIS A 49 -2.60 27.21 -41.62
C HIS A 49 -1.12 27.11 -41.24
N ASN A 50 -0.51 28.26 -41.05
CA ASN A 50 0.82 28.38 -40.44
C ASN A 50 0.67 28.11 -38.93
N HIS A 51 0.90 26.86 -38.50
CA HIS A 51 1.00 26.53 -37.09
C HIS A 51 2.47 26.58 -36.68
N SER A 52 2.86 27.68 -36.03
CA SER A 52 4.06 27.70 -35.20
C SER A 52 3.83 26.76 -34.01
N HIS A 53 4.44 25.59 -34.06
CA HIS A 53 4.53 24.70 -32.91
C HIS A 53 5.51 25.29 -31.89
N ASP A 54 5.02 26.20 -31.05
CA ASP A 54 5.66 26.49 -29.77
C ASP A 54 5.50 25.24 -28.88
N ALA A 55 6.50 24.36 -28.95
CA ALA A 55 6.68 23.25 -28.04
C ALA A 55 7.10 23.79 -26.67
N ALA A 56 6.15 24.31 -25.88
CA ALA A 56 6.46 24.89 -24.58
C ALA A 56 5.36 24.78 -23.51
N THR A 57 4.58 23.70 -23.42
CA THR A 57 3.70 23.49 -22.24
C THR A 57 3.39 22.02 -21.97
N GLY A 58 4.36 21.29 -21.43
CA GLY A 58 4.15 19.98 -20.80
C GLY A 58 4.45 19.98 -19.30
N ASN A 59 5.48 20.72 -18.89
CA ASN A 59 6.00 20.65 -17.51
C ASN A 59 5.29 21.55 -16.49
N SER A 60 4.58 22.60 -16.91
CA SER A 60 4.04 23.59 -15.96
C SER A 60 2.77 23.15 -15.24
N ILE A 61 1.98 22.23 -15.80
CA ILE A 61 0.70 21.76 -15.24
C ILE A 61 0.88 20.51 -14.37
N ILE A 62 1.90 19.70 -14.67
CA ILE A 62 2.17 18.43 -13.98
C ILE A 62 2.55 18.67 -12.51
N ILE A 63 3.49 19.58 -12.25
CA ILE A 63 3.96 19.87 -10.88
C ILE A 63 2.83 20.40 -9.97
N PRO A 64 1.96 21.34 -10.39
CA PRO A 64 0.80 21.74 -9.61
C PRO A 64 -0.19 20.60 -9.34
N LEU A 65 -0.46 19.74 -10.32
CA LEU A 65 -1.42 18.64 -10.17
C LEU A 65 -0.92 17.61 -9.15
N GLU A 66 0.34 17.17 -9.25
CA GLU A 66 0.95 16.22 -8.31
C GLU A 66 0.92 16.76 -6.87
N ARG A 67 1.30 18.04 -6.69
CA ARG A 67 1.24 18.71 -5.39
C ARG A 67 -0.18 18.75 -4.83
N ASN A 68 -1.18 19.01 -5.67
CA ASN A 68 -2.58 19.04 -5.24
C ASN A 68 -3.09 17.65 -4.84
N ILE A 69 -2.68 16.59 -5.53
CA ILE A 69 -3.03 15.21 -5.19
C ILE A 69 -2.44 14.84 -3.82
N LEU A 70 -1.14 15.10 -3.62
CA LEU A 70 -0.46 14.81 -2.36
C LEU A 70 -0.99 15.67 -1.20
N ALA A 71 -1.28 16.96 -1.44
CA ALA A 71 -1.88 17.82 -0.43
C ALA A 71 -3.28 17.35 -0.01
N LYS A 72 -4.10 16.91 -0.96
CA LYS A 72 -5.41 16.31 -0.66
C LYS A 72 -5.27 15.01 0.13
N ASN A 73 -4.31 14.16 -0.24
CA ASN A 73 -4.01 12.94 0.51
C ASN A 73 -3.63 13.28 1.96
N ASN A 74 -2.71 14.22 2.16
CA ASN A 74 -2.23 14.58 3.50
C ASN A 74 -3.36 15.13 4.39
N LEU A 75 -4.29 15.91 3.84
CA LEU A 75 -5.45 16.37 4.59
C LEU A 75 -6.33 15.20 5.08
N LEU A 76 -6.50 14.16 4.25
CA LEU A 76 -7.23 12.96 4.64
C LEU A 76 -6.42 12.07 5.58
N ALA A 77 -5.09 12.03 5.45
CA ALA A 77 -4.21 11.33 6.36
C ALA A 77 -4.30 11.90 7.78
N GLU A 78 -4.31 13.23 7.93
CA GLU A 78 -4.54 13.89 9.23
C GLU A 78 -5.90 13.51 9.84
N ARG A 79 -6.93 13.39 9.00
CA ARG A 79 -8.25 12.92 9.46
C ARG A 79 -8.21 11.49 9.96
N ASN A 80 -7.55 10.58 9.22
CA ASN A 80 -7.40 9.19 9.64
C ASN A 80 -6.61 9.11 10.94
N ARG A 81 -5.50 9.86 11.05
CA ARG A 81 -4.69 9.94 12.26
C ARG A 81 -5.50 10.39 13.46
N GLY A 82 -6.26 11.48 13.34
CA GLY A 82 -7.13 11.94 14.43
C GLY A 82 -8.19 10.93 14.85
N TYR A 83 -8.70 10.12 13.91
CA TYR A 83 -9.60 8.99 14.24
C TYR A 83 -8.86 7.89 15.02
N PHE A 84 -7.66 7.50 14.57
CA PHE A 84 -6.85 6.50 15.26
C PHE A 84 -6.46 6.96 16.67
N GLU A 85 -5.99 8.19 16.82
CA GLU A 85 -5.64 8.79 18.11
C GLU A 85 -6.87 8.86 19.04
N GLY A 86 -8.02 9.31 18.54
CA GLY A 86 -9.24 9.43 19.33
C GLY A 86 -9.79 8.11 19.88
N LEU A 87 -9.43 6.98 19.26
CA LEU A 87 -9.78 5.62 19.71
C LEU A 87 -8.60 4.85 20.31
N ASN A 88 -7.44 5.51 20.44
CA ASN A 88 -6.16 4.90 20.82
C ASN A 88 -5.82 3.64 19.99
N ILE A 89 -6.04 3.72 18.68
CA ILE A 89 -5.66 2.69 17.71
C ILE A 89 -4.23 2.95 17.27
N LYS A 90 -3.36 1.96 17.41
CA LYS A 90 -2.01 2.05 16.85
C LYS A 90 -2.05 1.52 15.41
N ALA A 91 -2.06 2.43 14.44
CA ALA A 91 -2.10 2.10 13.03
C ALA A 91 -0.67 1.93 12.49
N ILE A 92 -0.39 0.80 11.85
CA ILE A 92 0.94 0.43 11.38
C ILE A 92 0.88 0.11 9.90
N ASN A 93 1.55 0.91 9.08
CA ASN A 93 1.65 0.72 7.64
C ASN A 93 2.84 -0.21 7.31
N LEU A 94 2.55 -1.40 6.78
CA LEU A 94 3.54 -2.38 6.37
C LEU A 94 3.81 -2.25 4.88
N VAL A 95 5.03 -1.85 4.53
CA VAL A 95 5.47 -1.59 3.15
C VAL A 95 6.63 -2.52 2.79
N SER A 96 6.66 -3.06 1.58
CA SER A 96 7.70 -4.01 1.16
C SER A 96 7.77 -4.17 -0.35
N SER A 97 8.77 -4.88 -0.87
CA SER A 97 8.68 -5.48 -2.21
C SER A 97 7.63 -6.61 -2.24
N PRO A 98 7.14 -7.02 -3.41
CA PRO A 98 6.37 -8.26 -3.53
C PRO A 98 7.16 -9.46 -2.99
N GLY A 99 6.51 -10.31 -2.22
CA GLY A 99 7.13 -11.54 -1.70
C GLY A 99 8.12 -11.37 -0.55
N SER A 100 8.28 -10.17 0.04
CA SER A 100 9.13 -9.98 1.24
C SER A 100 8.59 -10.67 2.49
N GLY A 101 7.33 -11.12 2.47
CA GLY A 101 6.72 -11.94 3.52
C GLY A 101 5.87 -11.18 4.54
N LYS A 102 5.25 -10.06 4.14
CA LYS A 102 4.34 -9.26 4.99
C LYS A 102 3.20 -10.11 5.56
N THR A 103 2.42 -10.75 4.68
CA THR A 103 1.29 -11.58 5.10
C THR A 103 1.71 -12.74 6.00
N SER A 104 2.82 -13.42 5.71
CA SER A 104 3.31 -14.53 6.55
C SER A 104 3.75 -14.06 7.94
N MET A 105 4.34 -12.87 8.04
CA MET A 105 4.68 -12.24 9.31
C MET A 105 3.40 -11.84 10.08
N LEU A 106 2.40 -11.28 9.39
CA LEU A 106 1.11 -10.93 9.99
C LEU A 106 0.34 -12.15 10.47
N GLU A 107 0.18 -13.20 9.66
CA GLU A 107 -0.50 -14.44 10.06
C GLU A 107 0.07 -15.00 11.37
N ARG A 108 1.39 -14.97 11.51
CA ARG A 108 2.05 -15.42 12.73
C ARG A 108 1.80 -14.49 13.91
N THR A 109 1.94 -13.18 13.69
CA THR A 109 1.65 -12.16 14.70
C THR A 109 0.23 -12.28 15.22
N ILE A 110 -0.75 -12.53 14.34
CA ILE A 110 -2.16 -12.70 14.71
C ILE A 110 -2.34 -13.98 15.52
N ARG A 111 -1.79 -15.11 15.08
CA ARG A 111 -1.92 -16.40 15.80
C ARG A 111 -1.29 -16.34 17.20
N GLU A 112 -0.16 -15.66 17.35
CA GLU A 112 0.60 -15.65 18.60
C GLU A 112 0.21 -14.50 19.54
N LYS A 113 -0.17 -13.33 19.01
CA LYS A 113 -0.41 -12.09 19.79
C LYS A 113 -1.73 -11.37 19.45
N GLY A 114 -2.53 -11.88 18.51
CA GLY A 114 -3.71 -11.18 18.00
C GLY A 114 -4.75 -10.82 19.06
N ALA A 115 -4.96 -11.71 20.04
CA ALA A 115 -5.89 -11.46 21.14
C ALA A 115 -5.41 -10.34 22.08
N GLU A 116 -4.12 -10.29 22.40
CA GLU A 116 -3.54 -9.24 23.25
C GLU A 116 -3.55 -7.87 22.55
N LEU A 117 -3.30 -7.87 21.23
CA LEU A 117 -3.20 -6.68 20.39
C LEU A 117 -4.56 -6.15 19.92
N LYS A 118 -5.63 -6.96 19.99
CA LYS A 118 -6.92 -6.72 19.34
C LYS A 118 -6.70 -6.35 17.87
N CYS A 119 -6.11 -7.25 17.09
CA CYS A 119 -5.69 -6.96 15.72
C CYS A 119 -6.86 -6.78 14.75
N TYR A 120 -6.73 -5.78 13.88
CA TYR A 120 -7.52 -5.59 12.67
C TYR A 120 -6.57 -5.39 11.50
N VAL A 121 -6.98 -5.78 10.29
CA VAL A 121 -6.12 -5.69 9.11
C VAL A 121 -6.85 -5.03 7.94
N ILE A 122 -6.13 -4.15 7.24
CA ILE A 122 -6.47 -3.69 5.90
C ILE A 122 -5.43 -4.31 4.96
N GLU A 123 -5.91 -5.10 4.01
CA GLU A 123 -5.08 -5.74 2.97
C GLU A 123 -5.19 -4.95 1.68
N GLY A 124 -4.07 -4.43 1.17
CA GLY A 124 -3.98 -3.67 -0.07
C GLY A 124 -3.27 -4.46 -1.14
N ASP A 125 -3.99 -4.81 -2.20
CA ASP A 125 -3.41 -5.55 -3.33
C ASP A 125 -4.02 -5.09 -4.65
N GLN A 126 -3.43 -5.49 -5.77
CA GLN A 126 -4.01 -5.19 -7.09
C GLN A 126 -5.30 -5.96 -7.32
N GLN A 127 -5.29 -7.25 -6.98
CA GLN A 127 -6.36 -8.21 -7.25
C GLN A 127 -6.41 -9.31 -6.18
N THR A 128 -7.45 -10.14 -6.27
CA THR A 128 -7.71 -11.33 -5.44
C THR A 128 -8.20 -11.02 -4.02
N MET A 129 -8.36 -12.07 -3.21
CA MET A 129 -8.72 -12.01 -1.78
C MET A 129 -7.74 -12.86 -0.96
N ASN A 130 -6.63 -13.28 -1.58
CA ASN A 130 -5.82 -14.37 -1.04
C ASN A 130 -5.23 -14.02 0.33
N ASP A 131 -4.69 -12.81 0.47
CA ASP A 131 -4.07 -12.38 1.71
C ASP A 131 -5.13 -12.07 2.78
N ALA A 132 -6.24 -11.40 2.44
CA ALA A 132 -7.36 -11.23 3.38
C ALA A 132 -7.93 -12.55 3.91
N ASN A 133 -8.09 -13.57 3.05
CA ASN A 133 -8.56 -14.89 3.46
C ASN A 133 -7.56 -15.58 4.42
N ARG A 134 -6.26 -15.41 4.18
CA ARG A 134 -5.20 -15.95 5.06
C ARG A 134 -5.20 -15.26 6.43
N ILE A 135 -5.40 -13.95 6.45
CA ILE A 135 -5.51 -13.17 7.70
C ILE A 135 -6.74 -13.58 8.50
N GLU A 136 -7.90 -13.74 7.85
CA GLU A 136 -9.11 -14.22 8.54
C GLU A 136 -8.88 -15.62 9.11
N ALA A 137 -8.29 -16.53 8.33
CA ALA A 137 -7.93 -17.86 8.79
C ALA A 137 -6.90 -17.85 9.94
N ALA A 138 -6.09 -16.79 10.06
CA ALA A 138 -5.20 -16.58 11.20
C ALA A 138 -5.93 -16.05 12.45
N GLY A 139 -7.13 -15.45 12.29
CA GLY A 139 -8.02 -15.07 13.38
C GLY A 139 -8.23 -13.56 13.57
N ALA A 140 -7.90 -12.72 12.58
CA ALA A 140 -8.15 -11.27 12.65
C ALA A 140 -9.19 -10.83 11.61
N PRO A 141 -10.06 -9.85 11.95
CA PRO A 141 -10.93 -9.21 10.95
C PRO A 141 -10.11 -8.47 9.90
N ALA A 142 -10.45 -8.68 8.63
CA ALA A 142 -9.74 -8.08 7.49
C ALA A 142 -10.69 -7.42 6.49
N ILE A 143 -10.26 -6.28 5.93
CA ILE A 143 -10.84 -5.68 4.73
C ILE A 143 -9.82 -5.77 3.59
N GLN A 144 -10.19 -6.41 2.49
CA GLN A 144 -9.43 -6.36 1.25
C GLN A 144 -9.78 -5.08 0.49
N ILE A 145 -8.76 -4.34 0.08
CA ILE A 145 -8.81 -3.26 -0.89
C ILE A 145 -8.13 -3.77 -2.16
N ASN A 146 -8.93 -4.00 -3.21
CA ASN A 146 -8.38 -4.24 -4.54
C ASN A 146 -8.21 -2.90 -5.24
N THR A 147 -6.96 -2.54 -5.52
CA THR A 147 -6.55 -1.26 -6.11
C THR A 147 -6.62 -1.27 -7.64
N GLY A 148 -6.89 -2.42 -8.26
CA GLY A 148 -6.89 -2.57 -9.71
C GLY A 148 -5.47 -2.45 -10.26
N THR A 149 -5.19 -1.39 -11.00
CA THR A 149 -3.86 -1.07 -11.52
C THR A 149 -3.05 -0.16 -10.57
N GLY A 150 -3.63 0.25 -9.45
CA GLY A 150 -2.95 1.04 -8.42
C GLY A 150 -1.71 0.34 -7.86
N CYS A 151 -0.68 1.12 -7.53
CA CYS A 151 0.60 0.62 -7.01
C CYS A 151 0.81 0.91 -5.51
N HIS A 152 -0.17 1.51 -4.84
CA HIS A 152 -0.15 1.91 -3.43
C HIS A 152 -1.58 2.05 -2.89
N LEU A 153 -1.71 2.06 -1.57
CA LEU A 153 -2.88 2.60 -0.87
C LEU A 153 -2.74 4.09 -0.64
N ASP A 154 -3.86 4.82 -0.65
CA ASP A 154 -3.94 6.22 -0.25
C ASP A 154 -4.83 6.41 1.01
N ALA A 155 -4.81 7.62 1.60
CA ALA A 155 -5.58 7.92 2.80
C ALA A 155 -7.10 7.81 2.60
N THR A 156 -7.60 8.02 1.37
CA THR A 156 -9.02 7.88 1.05
C THR A 156 -9.43 6.40 1.12
N MET A 157 -8.60 5.51 0.57
CA MET A 157 -8.83 4.07 0.63
C MET A 157 -8.87 3.57 2.07
N VAL A 158 -7.90 3.98 2.90
CA VAL A 158 -7.86 3.63 4.32
C VAL A 158 -9.09 4.17 5.05
N TYR A 159 -9.49 5.42 4.80
CA TYR A 159 -10.70 6.01 5.37
C TYR A 159 -11.95 5.17 5.12
N HIS A 160 -12.13 4.67 3.89
CA HIS A 160 -13.28 3.85 3.52
C HIS A 160 -13.24 2.45 4.15
N ALA A 161 -12.06 1.84 4.26
CA ALA A 161 -11.91 0.53 4.89
C ALA A 161 -12.13 0.58 6.41
N VAL A 162 -11.59 1.60 7.08
CA VAL A 162 -11.73 1.80 8.53
C VAL A 162 -13.20 1.88 8.97
N LYS A 163 -14.05 2.52 8.17
CA LYS A 163 -15.51 2.58 8.44
C LYS A 163 -16.19 1.23 8.46
N GLN A 164 -15.62 0.22 7.82
CA GLN A 164 -16.21 -1.10 7.69
C GLN A 164 -15.73 -2.07 8.78
N LEU A 165 -14.55 -1.82 9.36
CA LEU A 165 -13.91 -2.71 10.35
C LEU A 165 -14.54 -2.64 11.75
N ASP A 166 -15.34 -1.62 12.07
CA ASP A 166 -15.97 -1.39 13.39
C ASP A 166 -14.99 -1.69 14.56
N MET A 167 -13.83 -1.03 14.52
CA MET A 167 -12.71 -1.36 15.39
C MET A 167 -12.96 -0.95 16.85
N ALA A 168 -12.62 -1.84 17.77
CA ALA A 168 -12.62 -1.53 19.19
C ALA A 168 -11.52 -0.51 19.55
N LYS A 169 -11.71 0.21 20.66
CA LYS A 169 -10.67 1.07 21.25
C LYS A 169 -9.48 0.25 21.77
N ASP A 170 -8.33 0.91 21.87
CA ASP A 170 -7.07 0.33 22.38
C ASP A 170 -6.63 -0.90 21.56
N SER A 171 -6.80 -0.82 20.24
CA SER A 171 -6.52 -1.89 19.27
C SER A 171 -5.32 -1.57 18.38
N THR A 172 -4.89 -2.57 17.61
CA THR A 172 -3.81 -2.42 16.64
C THR A 172 -4.37 -2.64 15.24
N LEU A 173 -4.16 -1.67 14.36
CA LEU A 173 -4.52 -1.78 12.94
C LEU A 173 -3.25 -2.00 12.13
N PHE A 174 -3.17 -3.14 11.45
CA PHE A 174 -2.16 -3.36 10.43
C PHE A 174 -2.71 -2.98 9.06
N ILE A 175 -1.98 -2.16 8.32
CA ILE A 175 -2.27 -1.81 6.94
C ILE A 175 -1.19 -2.48 6.09
N GLU A 176 -1.50 -3.65 5.54
CA GLU A 176 -0.62 -4.32 4.59
C GLU A 176 -0.74 -3.62 3.24
N ASN A 177 0.28 -2.84 2.87
CA ASN A 177 0.26 -2.07 1.63
C ASN A 177 0.63 -2.95 0.43
N VAL A 178 0.32 -2.45 -0.77
CA VAL A 178 0.70 -3.09 -2.04
C VAL A 178 2.22 -3.32 -2.05
N GLY A 179 2.66 -4.48 -2.54
CA GLY A 179 4.08 -4.81 -2.68
C GLY A 179 4.81 -3.85 -3.63
N ASN A 180 5.31 -2.74 -3.12
CA ASN A 180 6.04 -1.71 -3.85
C ASN A 180 6.91 -0.86 -2.89
N LEU A 181 8.18 -0.63 -3.23
CA LEU A 181 9.10 0.22 -2.47
C LEU A 181 9.23 1.65 -3.00
N VAL A 182 8.47 2.01 -4.04
CA VAL A 182 8.49 3.34 -4.68
C VAL A 182 7.22 4.10 -4.34
N CYS A 183 6.08 3.71 -4.94
CA CYS A 183 4.84 4.49 -4.83
C CYS A 183 4.40 4.76 -3.38
N PRO A 184 4.38 3.78 -2.45
CA PRO A 184 3.84 4.01 -1.12
C PRO A 184 4.65 4.98 -0.26
N SER A 185 5.92 5.25 -0.62
CA SER A 185 6.76 6.18 0.14
C SER A 185 6.20 7.60 0.19
N MET A 186 5.47 8.01 -0.87
CA MET A 186 4.95 9.36 -1.05
C MET A 186 3.56 9.58 -0.42
N PHE A 187 2.88 8.51 0.01
CA PHE A 187 1.50 8.57 0.50
C PHE A 187 1.45 8.29 2.00
N ASP A 188 1.15 9.32 2.78
CA ASP A 188 0.78 9.19 4.18
C ASP A 188 -0.65 8.65 4.27
N LEU A 189 -0.89 7.64 5.11
CA LEU A 189 -2.20 7.04 5.33
C LEU A 189 -2.86 7.52 6.63
N GLY A 190 -2.12 8.29 7.44
CA GLY A 190 -2.45 8.62 8.82
C GLY A 190 -1.88 7.61 9.82
N GLU A 191 -0.97 6.73 9.41
CA GLU A 191 -0.39 5.71 10.28
C GLU A 191 0.38 6.31 11.46
N THR A 192 0.41 5.60 12.59
CA THR A 192 1.27 5.92 13.73
C THR A 192 2.74 5.61 13.41
N LYS A 193 2.97 4.47 12.76
CA LYS A 193 4.31 4.01 12.35
C LYS A 193 4.25 3.36 10.98
N ARG A 194 5.32 3.59 10.22
CA ARG A 194 5.61 2.90 8.96
C ARG A 194 6.73 1.90 9.17
N VAL A 195 6.50 0.65 8.79
CA VAL A 195 7.45 -0.46 8.91
C VAL A 195 7.78 -0.95 7.52
N VAL A 196 9.02 -0.77 7.10
CA VAL A 196 9.53 -1.35 5.85
C VAL A 196 10.00 -2.77 6.11
N ILE A 197 9.57 -3.70 5.27
CA ILE A 197 9.94 -5.10 5.33
C ILE A 197 10.74 -5.41 4.06
N ILE A 198 11.96 -5.90 4.23
CA ILE A 198 12.77 -6.46 3.14
C ILE A 198 13.05 -7.92 3.44
N SER A 199 13.38 -8.70 2.42
CA SER A 199 13.88 -10.06 2.60
C SER A 199 15.31 -10.23 2.13
N VAL A 200 16.06 -11.13 2.76
CA VAL A 200 17.46 -11.42 2.38
C VAL A 200 17.60 -11.91 0.93
N THR A 201 16.51 -12.40 0.33
CA THR A 201 16.46 -12.83 -1.07
C THR A 201 16.41 -11.68 -2.09
N GLU A 202 16.30 -10.43 -1.63
CA GLU A 202 16.15 -9.26 -2.51
C GLU A 202 17.47 -8.54 -2.83
N GLY A 203 18.58 -8.92 -2.18
CA GLY A 203 19.86 -8.23 -2.26
C GLY A 203 19.99 -7.08 -1.25
N ASP A 204 21.23 -6.83 -0.81
CA ASP A 204 21.59 -5.94 0.31
C ASP A 204 21.71 -4.44 -0.06
N ASP A 205 21.34 -4.07 -1.29
CA ASP A 205 21.44 -2.71 -1.82
C ASP A 205 20.12 -1.93 -1.83
N LYS A 206 19.04 -2.54 -1.29
CA LYS A 206 17.69 -1.94 -1.24
C LYS A 206 17.65 -0.53 -0.65
N PRO A 207 18.32 -0.22 0.47
CA PRO A 207 18.25 1.13 1.04
C PRO A 207 18.81 2.21 0.12
N ALA A 208 19.87 1.92 -0.64
CA ALA A 208 20.43 2.86 -1.62
C ALA A 208 19.54 3.01 -2.86
N LYS A 209 18.85 1.93 -3.28
CA LYS A 209 17.97 1.93 -4.45
C LYS A 209 16.62 2.60 -4.20
N TYR A 210 16.13 2.56 -2.97
CA TYR A 210 14.79 3.05 -2.59
C TYR A 210 14.84 4.01 -1.39
N PRO A 211 15.64 5.08 -1.44
CA PRO A 211 15.94 5.91 -0.27
C PRO A 211 14.68 6.50 0.39
N ASP A 212 13.72 6.99 -0.39
CA ASP A 212 12.49 7.61 0.14
C ASP A 212 11.69 6.66 1.04
N MET A 213 11.67 5.36 0.72
CA MET A 213 10.98 4.35 1.51
C MET A 213 11.64 4.16 2.88
N PHE A 214 12.97 4.11 2.92
CA PHE A 214 13.73 3.97 4.18
C PHE A 214 13.75 5.27 4.98
N GLN A 215 13.75 6.42 4.30
CA GLN A 215 13.68 7.74 4.93
C GLN A 215 12.36 7.94 5.69
N THR A 216 11.25 7.48 5.14
CA THR A 216 9.91 7.65 5.73
C THR A 216 9.50 6.54 6.70
N SER A 217 10.33 5.50 6.83
CA SER A 217 10.06 4.36 7.71
C SER A 217 10.65 4.56 9.10
N HIS A 218 10.02 3.94 10.10
CA HIS A 218 10.44 3.99 11.49
C HIS A 218 11.18 2.73 11.92
N LEU A 219 10.80 1.59 11.33
CA LEU A 219 11.40 0.28 11.60
C LEU A 219 11.63 -0.43 10.27
N CYS A 220 12.78 -1.11 10.16
CA CYS A 220 13.11 -2.03 9.09
C CYS A 220 13.12 -3.47 9.62
N LEU A 221 12.21 -4.30 9.13
CA LEU A 221 12.24 -5.74 9.35
C LEU A 221 13.03 -6.41 8.23
N ILE A 222 14.12 -7.09 8.60
CA ILE A 222 14.94 -7.89 7.69
C ILE A 222 14.46 -9.34 7.81
N ASN A 223 13.59 -9.76 6.89
CA ASN A 223 12.90 -11.03 6.94
C ASN A 223 13.62 -12.16 6.17
N LYS A 224 13.20 -13.40 6.42
CA LYS A 224 13.74 -14.64 5.84
C LYS A 224 15.20 -14.89 6.19
N THR A 225 15.63 -14.50 7.39
CA THR A 225 17.01 -14.73 7.86
C THR A 225 17.41 -16.21 7.87
N ASP A 226 16.44 -17.12 7.90
CA ASP A 226 16.64 -18.56 7.71
C ASP A 226 17.28 -18.93 6.36
N LEU A 227 17.27 -18.01 5.38
CA LEU A 227 17.84 -18.21 4.05
C LEU A 227 19.27 -17.67 3.90
N LEU A 228 19.83 -16.98 4.91
CA LEU A 228 21.20 -16.42 4.85
C LEU A 228 22.27 -17.43 4.41
N PRO A 229 22.23 -18.73 4.81
CA PRO A 229 23.23 -19.70 4.34
C PRO A 229 23.19 -19.99 2.83
N TYR A 230 22.14 -19.53 2.11
CA TYR A 230 21.89 -19.84 0.72
C TYR A 230 21.94 -18.62 -0.21
N VAL A 231 22.16 -17.41 0.33
CA VAL A 231 22.18 -16.17 -0.44
C VAL A 231 23.39 -15.33 -0.07
N ASP A 232 23.92 -14.57 -1.04
CA ASP A 232 24.95 -13.57 -0.79
C ASP A 232 24.28 -12.25 -0.36
N PHE A 233 24.15 -12.07 0.96
CA PHE A 233 23.48 -10.91 1.56
C PHE A 233 24.18 -10.48 2.84
N SER A 234 24.60 -9.22 2.95
CA SER A 234 25.12 -8.65 4.19
C SER A 234 24.08 -7.82 4.92
N ILE A 235 23.74 -8.23 6.13
CA ILE A 235 22.84 -7.49 7.02
C ILE A 235 23.49 -6.17 7.46
N GLU A 236 24.78 -6.19 7.74
CA GLU A 236 25.56 -5.02 8.16
C GLU A 236 25.53 -3.95 7.08
N LYS A 237 25.77 -4.33 5.82
CA LYS A 237 25.73 -3.40 4.68
C LYS A 237 24.36 -2.75 4.49
N VAL A 238 23.28 -3.51 4.68
CA VAL A 238 21.92 -2.95 4.68
C VAL A 238 21.77 -1.91 5.78
N LYS A 239 22.10 -2.27 7.02
CA LYS A 239 21.95 -1.38 8.18
C LYS A 239 22.77 -0.10 8.00
N GLU A 240 24.03 -0.21 7.60
CA GLU A 240 24.91 0.94 7.35
C GLU A 240 24.36 1.85 6.25
N THR A 241 23.89 1.27 5.15
CA THR A 241 23.36 2.05 4.01
C THR A 241 22.03 2.71 4.38
N ALA A 242 21.15 1.99 5.07
CA ALA A 242 19.87 2.52 5.52
C ALA A 242 20.05 3.62 6.57
N LEU A 243 21.01 3.49 7.49
CA LEU A 243 21.33 4.54 8.47
C LEU A 243 21.93 5.80 7.83
N LYS A 244 22.55 5.73 6.64
CA LYS A 244 22.95 6.93 5.88
C LYS A 244 21.74 7.70 5.32
N VAL A 245 20.63 7.00 5.08
CA VAL A 245 19.37 7.58 4.58
C VAL A 245 18.51 8.06 5.75
N ASN A 246 18.45 7.29 6.84
CA ASN A 246 17.64 7.57 8.02
C ASN A 246 18.38 7.14 9.30
N HIS A 247 18.96 8.11 10.01
CA HIS A 247 19.70 7.87 11.25
C HIS A 247 18.83 7.39 12.43
N GLN A 248 17.50 7.50 12.34
CA GLN A 248 16.56 7.10 13.39
C GLN A 248 15.92 5.74 13.12
N LEU A 249 16.24 5.10 11.99
CA LEU A 249 15.64 3.82 11.61
C LEU A 249 16.07 2.70 12.56
N GLU A 250 15.10 2.02 13.14
CA GLU A 250 15.31 0.81 13.94
C GLU A 250 15.39 -0.43 13.03
N PHE A 251 16.04 -1.50 13.50
CA PHE A 251 16.15 -2.75 12.75
C PHE A 251 15.82 -3.96 13.62
N ILE A 252 15.04 -4.88 13.06
CA ILE A 252 14.81 -6.21 13.65
C ILE A 252 15.02 -7.25 12.55
N GLU A 253 15.86 -8.23 12.85
CA GLU A 253 16.08 -9.40 12.00
C GLU A 253 15.06 -10.47 12.39
N ILE A 254 14.31 -10.98 11.42
CA ILE A 254 13.30 -12.01 11.64
C ILE A 254 13.33 -13.13 10.60
N SER A 255 12.84 -14.28 10.99
CA SER A 255 12.28 -15.25 10.07
C SER A 255 10.84 -15.53 10.48
N ALA A 256 9.89 -15.05 9.68
CA ALA A 256 8.48 -15.40 9.88
C ALA A 256 8.24 -16.93 9.84
N LYS A 257 9.07 -17.64 9.07
CA LYS A 257 9.00 -19.10 8.90
C LYS A 257 9.45 -19.85 10.14
N THR A 258 10.61 -19.54 10.71
CA THR A 258 11.14 -20.26 11.88
C THR A 258 10.67 -19.64 13.19
N GLY A 259 10.49 -18.33 13.24
CA GLY A 259 10.09 -17.55 14.42
C GLY A 259 11.22 -16.83 15.10
N GLU A 260 12.43 -17.06 14.62
CA GLU A 260 13.59 -16.31 15.06
C GLU A 260 13.35 -14.81 14.90
N GLY A 261 13.66 -14.04 15.95
CA GLY A 261 13.49 -12.59 15.99
C GLY A 261 12.06 -12.06 16.17
N MET A 262 11.02 -12.91 16.06
CA MET A 262 9.62 -12.46 16.19
C MET A 262 9.30 -11.89 17.58
N GLU A 263 9.97 -12.35 18.64
CA GLU A 263 9.78 -11.80 19.99
C GLU A 263 10.19 -10.32 20.07
N SER A 264 11.28 -9.93 19.41
CA SER A 264 11.71 -8.53 19.33
C SER A 264 10.66 -7.67 18.61
N TRP A 265 10.04 -8.21 17.56
CA TRP A 265 8.93 -7.55 16.87
C TRP A 265 7.71 -7.38 17.78
N TYR A 266 7.32 -8.42 18.54
CA TYR A 266 6.21 -8.34 19.49
C TYR A 266 6.49 -7.34 20.62
N GLN A 267 7.73 -7.29 21.11
CA GLN A 267 8.14 -6.31 22.10
C GLN A 267 8.01 -4.89 21.55
N TRP A 268 8.48 -4.64 20.31
CA TRP A 268 8.34 -3.34 19.66
C TRP A 268 6.87 -2.91 19.51
N LEU A 269 5.98 -3.84 19.13
CA LEU A 269 4.53 -3.60 19.10
C LEU A 269 3.95 -3.25 20.47
N ASN A 270 4.37 -3.96 21.51
CA ASN A 270 3.92 -3.71 22.87
C ASN A 270 4.38 -2.36 23.40
N ASP A 271 5.59 -1.93 23.07
CA ASP A 271 6.10 -0.62 23.48
C ASP A 271 5.39 0.52 22.74
N LEU A 272 5.07 0.33 21.45
CA LEU A 272 4.25 1.27 20.71
C LEU A 272 2.86 1.46 21.33
N ARG A 273 2.26 0.41 21.90
CA ARG A 273 0.95 0.49 22.57
C ARG A 273 0.95 1.22 23.90
N LYS A 274 2.11 1.33 24.55
CA LYS A 274 2.28 2.03 25.84
C LYS A 274 2.52 3.53 25.67
N MET A 275 2.90 3.97 24.47
CA MET A 275 3.04 5.39 24.09
C MET A 275 1.68 6.07 23.94
#